data_AF-A0AAD8CS15-F1
#
_entry.id   AF-A0AAD8CS15-F1
#
_cell.length_a   1.000
_cell.length_b   1.000
_cell.length_c   1.000
_cell.angle_alpha   90.00
_cell.angle_beta   90.00
_cell.angle_gamma   90.00
#
_symmetry.space_group_name_H-M   'P 1'
#
loop_
_entity.id
_entity.type
_entity.pdbx_description
1 polymer ?
#
loop_
_entity_poly.entity_id
_entity_poly.type
_entity_poly.pdbx_seq_one_letter_code
_entity_poly.pdbx_strand_id
1 'polypeptide(L)'
;MHQTLQEVNSMINKRLKDAIFTDQWSDLCMDTLSPFGYVLVTSQRMQGVFLLVFAKYYHLPFLRGVQTESTRTGLGGYWGNKGGVSARMAIFGHMVCFLNCHLPAHMENSEQRMEDFESILQQQQFEGQSANGVLDHDVVFWFGDLNFRIEALDMHFVKLSIDGNKLSTLWEKDQLNMAKESETVLEGFHEGPLKFPPTYKFDVGTNTYDTSAKKRKPAWTDRILWKIKPFESAVPSRTPPLKRSSVAQLTSGVTVTQHSYRSHMEYLTSDHKPVSAIFTLRFPYKVDLPLVQFFVEDEWTKVSDAIVKFRMAASFPRSSWDWIGLYKVGFRHHKDYVGYVWAKQEDSDSVKQQCQVAFGEETLPKGSGEYILGYYSNNMSTIVGVTEPFQIMLPSSLPSSSPSDSSDYSSEDDSTLVLLRPKSRSPSPGKAKQRGRRSRSRSPALPKLQALNLRPHSREKGKDRSPSPRVGYRAKRERLMCEPDESPISSAPHPHTCASPGTPGIEVSAPEALGDKGIAGEKKPQENALSGGKASGESKAAGL
;
A
#
# COMPACT_ATOMS: atom_id res chain seq x y z
N MET A 1 34.66 -12.70 24.84
CA MET A 1 33.39 -13.41 25.17
C MET A 1 32.41 -12.44 25.84
N HIS A 2 31.84 -11.46 25.11
CA HIS A 2 30.96 -10.43 25.71
C HIS A 2 30.06 -9.65 24.73
N GLN A 3 29.53 -10.28 23.66
CA GLN A 3 28.67 -9.59 22.65
C GLN A 3 27.27 -10.20 22.49
N THR A 4 27.10 -11.51 22.70
CA THR A 4 25.84 -12.23 22.42
C THR A 4 24.66 -11.88 23.35
N LEU A 5 24.90 -11.27 24.52
CA LEU A 5 23.83 -10.93 25.47
C LEU A 5 23.03 -9.67 25.10
N GLN A 6 23.61 -8.72 24.35
CA GLN A 6 22.89 -7.51 23.96
C GLN A 6 21.91 -7.75 22.81
N GLU A 7 22.26 -8.58 21.82
CA GLU A 7 21.39 -8.87 20.67
C GLU A 7 20.18 -9.74 21.06
N VAL A 8 20.37 -10.74 21.91
CA VAL A 8 19.27 -11.56 22.42
C VAL A 8 18.32 -10.71 23.27
N ASN A 9 18.86 -9.83 24.13
CA ASN A 9 18.04 -8.95 24.96
C ASN A 9 17.34 -7.84 24.12
N SER A 10 17.99 -7.31 23.08
CA SER A 10 17.37 -6.33 22.17
C SER A 10 16.33 -6.96 21.26
N MET A 11 16.53 -8.18 20.75
CA MET A 11 15.51 -8.93 20.01
C MET A 11 14.36 -9.39 20.90
N ILE A 12 14.60 -9.78 22.15
CA ILE A 12 13.51 -10.09 23.09
C ILE A 12 12.74 -8.81 23.44
N ASN A 13 13.41 -7.69 23.74
CA ASN A 13 12.72 -6.42 23.95
C ASN A 13 12.01 -5.90 22.70
N LYS A 14 12.54 -6.15 21.49
CA LYS A 14 11.89 -5.81 20.23
C LYS A 14 10.71 -6.73 19.94
N ARG A 15 10.80 -8.05 20.16
CA ARG A 15 9.67 -8.98 20.04
C ARG A 15 8.62 -8.79 21.13
N LEU A 16 9.01 -8.39 22.34
CA LEU A 16 8.10 -8.07 23.44
C LEU A 16 7.40 -6.71 23.20
N LYS A 17 8.11 -5.71 22.66
CA LYS A 17 7.48 -4.49 22.14
C LYS A 17 6.58 -4.81 20.96
N ASP A 18 7.07 -5.48 19.92
CA ASP A 18 6.28 -5.88 18.76
C ASP A 18 5.04 -6.69 19.21
N ALA A 19 5.09 -7.56 20.24
CA ALA A 19 3.94 -8.32 20.75
C ALA A 19 3.02 -7.56 21.74
N ILE A 20 3.45 -6.40 22.24
CA ILE A 20 2.64 -5.47 23.06
C ILE A 20 2.04 -4.35 22.19
N PHE A 21 2.67 -4.06 21.04
CA PHE A 21 2.32 -3.03 20.08
C PHE A 21 1.80 -3.55 18.74
N THR A 22 1.77 -4.87 18.48
CA THR A 22 0.91 -5.49 17.46
C THR A 22 -0.51 -5.16 17.84
N ASP A 23 -1.09 -4.21 17.13
CA ASP A 23 -2.45 -3.81 17.36
C ASP A 23 -3.39 -4.87 16.77
N GLN A 24 -4.50 -5.09 17.45
CA GLN A 24 -5.46 -6.14 17.11
C GLN A 24 -6.14 -5.92 15.73
N TRP A 25 -6.01 -4.73 15.12
CA TRP A 25 -6.49 -4.48 13.77
C TRP A 25 -5.48 -4.95 12.71
N SER A 26 -4.17 -4.75 12.93
CA SER A 26 -3.11 -5.35 12.10
C SER A 26 -3.29 -6.87 12.04
N ASP A 27 -3.36 -7.53 13.19
CA ASP A 27 -3.49 -9.01 13.26
C ASP A 27 -4.78 -9.51 12.60
N LEU A 28 -5.93 -8.90 12.90
CA LEU A 28 -7.21 -9.27 12.31
C LEU A 28 -7.24 -9.08 10.78
N CYS A 29 -6.66 -7.98 10.28
CA CYS A 29 -6.55 -7.74 8.84
C CYS A 29 -5.56 -8.70 8.19
N MET A 30 -4.43 -8.99 8.83
CA MET A 30 -3.45 -9.98 8.38
C MET A 30 -4.06 -11.37 8.21
N ASP A 31 -4.73 -11.88 9.24
CA ASP A 31 -5.40 -13.20 9.22
C ASP A 31 -6.56 -13.25 8.21
N THR A 32 -7.25 -12.13 7.99
CA THR A 32 -8.35 -12.04 7.01
C THR A 32 -7.87 -11.98 5.56
N LEU A 33 -6.70 -11.37 5.29
CA LEU A 33 -6.25 -11.04 3.94
C LEU A 33 -5.19 -11.99 3.38
N SER A 34 -4.34 -12.62 4.22
CA SER A 34 -3.29 -13.51 3.71
C SER A 34 -3.76 -14.82 3.06
N PRO A 35 -4.94 -15.41 3.39
CA PRO A 35 -5.51 -16.51 2.60
C PRO A 35 -5.77 -16.13 1.13
N PHE A 36 -5.86 -14.83 0.83
CA PHE A 36 -5.97 -14.28 -0.52
C PHE A 36 -4.60 -13.81 -1.07
N GLY A 37 -3.48 -14.18 -0.44
CA GLY A 37 -2.12 -13.86 -0.87
C GLY A 37 -1.69 -12.41 -0.64
N TYR A 38 -2.37 -11.67 0.24
CA TYR A 38 -1.96 -10.32 0.66
C TYR A 38 -1.02 -10.37 1.87
N VAL A 39 -0.01 -9.51 1.85
CA VAL A 39 1.02 -9.33 2.87
C VAL A 39 0.97 -7.88 3.34
N LEU A 40 1.09 -7.65 4.65
CA LEU A 40 1.24 -6.32 5.24
C LEU A 40 2.60 -5.73 4.83
N VAL A 41 2.55 -4.59 4.12
CA VAL A 41 3.73 -3.85 3.62
C VAL A 41 4.20 -2.83 4.65
N THR A 42 3.26 -2.05 5.21
CA THR A 42 3.54 -1.09 6.27
C THR A 42 2.27 -0.69 7.02
N SER A 43 2.45 -0.16 8.22
CA SER A 43 1.41 0.24 9.17
C SER A 43 1.83 1.53 9.89
N GLN A 44 1.01 2.57 9.89
CA GLN A 44 1.29 3.82 10.62
C GLN A 44 0.10 4.26 11.47
N ARG A 45 0.36 4.58 12.75
CA ARG A 45 -0.67 4.85 13.76
C ARG A 45 -0.40 6.12 14.56
N MET A 46 -1.45 6.93 14.69
CA MET A 46 -1.49 8.11 15.56
C MET A 46 -2.76 8.08 16.43
N GLN A 47 -2.63 7.57 17.65
CA GLN A 47 -3.72 7.28 18.59
C GLN A 47 -4.86 6.43 17.98
N GLY A 48 -5.88 7.08 17.44
CA GLY A 48 -7.05 6.49 16.78
C GLY A 48 -7.07 6.65 15.26
N VAL A 49 -6.18 7.47 14.68
CA VAL A 49 -5.94 7.49 13.22
C VAL A 49 -4.99 6.35 12.89
N PHE A 50 -5.33 5.53 11.89
CA PHE A 50 -4.55 4.34 11.57
C PHE A 50 -4.59 4.03 10.07
N LEU A 51 -3.44 3.63 9.51
CA LEU A 51 -3.27 3.29 8.11
C LEU A 51 -2.53 1.97 7.99
N LEU A 52 -3.09 1.05 7.20
CA LEU A 52 -2.49 -0.23 6.84
C LEU A 52 -2.38 -0.30 5.32
N VAL A 53 -1.21 -0.70 4.81
CA VAL A 53 -1.01 -0.95 3.37
C VAL A 53 -0.71 -2.44 3.17
N PHE A 54 -1.58 -3.12 2.42
CA PHE A 54 -1.44 -4.53 2.04
C PHE A 54 -1.19 -4.64 0.54
N ALA A 55 -0.31 -5.55 0.13
CA ALA A 55 -0.06 -5.88 -1.27
C ALA A 55 -0.01 -7.39 -1.49
N LYS A 56 -0.30 -7.83 -2.71
CA LYS A 56 -0.10 -9.23 -3.11
C LYS A 56 1.39 -9.60 -3.01
N TYR A 57 1.73 -10.83 -2.59
CA TYR A 57 3.14 -11.24 -2.44
C TYR A 57 3.98 -10.99 -3.73
N TYR A 58 3.40 -11.30 -4.90
CA TYR A 58 3.99 -11.09 -6.23
C TYR A 58 4.09 -9.61 -6.67
N HIS A 59 3.70 -8.66 -5.82
CA HIS A 59 3.92 -7.22 -6.02
C HIS A 59 5.02 -6.64 -5.14
N LEU A 60 5.40 -7.31 -4.03
CA LEU A 60 6.40 -6.82 -3.08
C LEU A 60 7.74 -6.39 -3.74
N PRO A 61 8.33 -7.14 -4.70
CA PRO A 61 9.60 -6.76 -5.36
C PRO A 61 9.59 -5.42 -6.12
N PHE A 62 8.40 -4.86 -6.33
CA PHE A 62 8.13 -3.64 -7.07
C PHE A 62 7.66 -2.50 -6.16
N LEU A 63 7.63 -2.72 -4.84
CA LEU A 63 7.39 -1.70 -3.81
C LEU A 63 8.73 -1.29 -3.21
N ARG A 64 9.15 -0.04 -3.42
CA ARG A 64 10.48 0.45 -3.03
C ARG A 64 10.38 1.78 -2.28
N GLY A 65 11.33 2.05 -1.39
CA GLY A 65 11.35 3.29 -0.61
C GLY A 65 10.10 3.48 0.26
N VAL A 66 9.63 2.40 0.89
CA VAL A 66 8.45 2.43 1.78
C VAL A 66 8.77 3.28 3.01
N GLN A 67 8.04 4.36 3.20
CA GLN A 67 8.17 5.29 4.34
C GLN A 67 6.79 5.73 4.83
N THR A 68 6.72 6.19 6.08
CA THR A 68 5.46 6.52 6.76
C THR A 68 5.63 7.70 7.69
N GLU A 69 4.76 8.70 7.58
CA GLU A 69 4.81 9.92 8.39
C GLU A 69 3.54 10.15 9.22
N SER A 70 3.63 11.02 10.22
CA SER A 70 2.45 11.43 11.01
C SER A 70 2.55 12.82 11.61
N THR A 71 1.48 13.61 11.47
CA THR A 71 1.36 14.97 11.97
C THR A 71 0.17 15.07 12.89
N ARG A 72 0.39 15.60 14.10
CA ARG A 72 -0.65 15.89 15.08
C ARG A 72 -1.11 17.32 14.90
N THR A 73 -2.41 17.56 14.95
CA THR A 73 -3.00 18.91 14.98
C THR A 73 -3.87 19.15 16.21
N GLY A 74 -4.35 18.09 16.86
CA GLY A 74 -5.22 18.17 18.02
C GLY A 74 -4.58 18.95 19.18
N LEU A 75 -5.35 19.90 19.74
CA LEU A 75 -4.90 20.85 20.76
C LEU A 75 -3.63 21.62 20.34
N GLY A 76 -3.53 22.07 19.08
CA GLY A 76 -2.33 22.76 18.59
C GLY A 76 -1.12 21.84 18.46
N GLY A 77 -1.35 20.60 18.05
CA GLY A 77 -0.32 19.56 17.86
C GLY A 77 0.09 18.77 19.11
N TYR A 78 -0.24 19.24 20.32
CA TYR A 78 0.08 18.52 21.56
C TYR A 78 -0.60 17.15 21.67
N TRP A 79 -1.72 16.91 20.97
CA TRP A 79 -2.50 15.67 21.09
C TRP A 79 -2.88 15.04 19.73
N GLY A 80 -2.61 13.74 19.58
CA GLY A 80 -2.77 13.01 18.31
C GLY A 80 -4.17 12.46 18.03
N ASN A 81 -5.24 13.10 18.50
CA ASN A 81 -6.64 12.70 18.18
C ASN A 81 -7.18 13.39 16.91
N LYS A 82 -6.37 14.25 16.29
CA LYS A 82 -6.59 14.98 15.04
C LYS A 82 -5.25 15.12 14.31
N GLY A 83 -5.31 15.21 12.99
CA GLY A 83 -4.17 15.34 12.10
C GLY A 83 -4.17 14.24 11.03
N GLY A 84 -2.98 13.87 10.55
CA GLY A 84 -2.82 12.90 9.45
C GLY A 84 -1.74 11.86 9.70
N VAL A 85 -1.92 10.68 9.11
CA VAL A 85 -0.89 9.63 8.97
C VAL A 85 -0.76 9.26 7.50
N SER A 86 0.45 8.99 7.03
CA SER A 86 0.69 8.64 5.63
C SER A 86 1.61 7.44 5.46
N ALA A 87 1.53 6.85 4.26
CA ALA A 87 2.45 5.84 3.77
C ALA A 87 2.76 6.12 2.30
N ARG A 88 4.03 6.21 1.94
CA ARG A 88 4.48 6.39 0.56
C ARG A 88 5.44 5.31 0.11
N MET A 89 5.44 5.01 -1.19
CA MET A 89 6.34 4.06 -1.83
C MET A 89 6.35 4.26 -3.35
N ALA A 90 7.45 3.89 -4.01
CA ALA A 90 7.45 3.67 -5.44
C ALA A 90 6.73 2.35 -5.75
N ILE A 91 5.68 2.40 -6.58
CA ILE A 91 4.90 1.26 -7.06
C ILE A 91 5.22 1.05 -8.54
N PHE A 92 5.90 -0.04 -8.88
CA PHE A 92 6.42 -0.30 -10.24
C PHE A 92 7.26 0.85 -10.83
N GLY A 93 7.88 1.68 -9.98
CA GLY A 93 8.70 2.83 -10.36
C GLY A 93 8.06 4.21 -10.16
N HIS A 94 6.75 4.29 -9.88
CA HIS A 94 5.99 5.55 -9.76
C HIS A 94 5.71 5.88 -8.30
N MET A 95 5.95 7.12 -7.87
CA MET A 95 5.82 7.50 -6.47
C MET A 95 4.35 7.70 -6.10
N VAL A 96 3.84 6.88 -5.17
CA VAL A 96 2.45 6.97 -4.69
C VAL A 96 2.44 7.21 -3.19
N CYS A 97 1.63 8.17 -2.75
CA CYS A 97 1.37 8.47 -1.34
C CYS A 97 -0.09 8.21 -0.97
N PHE A 98 -0.32 7.61 0.19
CA PHE A 98 -1.62 7.42 0.82
C PHE A 98 -1.65 8.22 2.12
N LEU A 99 -2.51 9.24 2.20
CA LEU A 99 -2.68 10.12 3.36
C LEU A 99 -4.07 9.90 3.98
N ASN A 100 -4.10 9.36 5.20
CA ASN A 100 -5.30 9.19 6.01
C ASN A 100 -5.37 10.31 7.08
N CYS A 101 -6.41 11.14 7.02
CA CYS A 101 -6.63 12.24 7.96
C CYS A 101 -7.86 12.04 8.84
N HIS A 102 -7.78 12.57 10.06
CA HIS A 102 -8.93 12.82 10.92
C HIS A 102 -8.91 14.31 11.27
N LEU A 103 -9.77 15.10 10.62
CA LEU A 103 -9.74 16.56 10.68
C LEU A 103 -10.74 17.12 11.73
N PRO A 104 -10.66 18.42 12.08
CA PRO A 104 -11.52 19.07 13.07
C PRO A 104 -13.01 18.89 12.80
N ALA A 105 -13.69 18.28 13.78
CA ALA A 105 -15.13 18.05 13.76
C ALA A 105 -15.92 19.34 14.05
N HIS A 106 -17.25 19.24 13.92
CA HIS A 106 -18.25 20.33 14.02
C HIS A 106 -18.40 21.16 12.73
N MET A 107 -19.46 21.97 12.64
CA MET A 107 -19.84 22.69 11.41
C MET A 107 -18.89 23.85 11.14
N GLU A 108 -18.64 24.59 12.21
CA GLU A 108 -18.02 25.91 12.29
C GLU A 108 -16.53 25.87 11.95
N ASN A 109 -15.87 24.76 12.23
CA ASN A 109 -14.43 24.57 12.09
C ASN A 109 -13.97 24.30 10.64
N SER A 110 -14.57 24.96 9.64
CA SER A 110 -14.25 24.69 8.23
C SER A 110 -12.92 25.27 7.79
N GLU A 111 -12.59 26.48 8.24
CA GLU A 111 -11.29 27.13 8.05
C GLU A 111 -10.19 26.30 8.76
N GLN A 112 -10.41 25.92 10.02
CA GLN A 112 -9.50 25.07 10.79
C GLN A 112 -9.23 23.71 10.13
N ARG A 113 -10.17 23.13 9.36
CA ARG A 113 -9.92 21.90 8.59
C ARG A 113 -8.90 22.11 7.47
N MET A 114 -8.81 23.31 6.91
CA MET A 114 -7.85 23.65 5.86
C MET A 114 -6.50 24.07 6.44
N GLU A 115 -6.47 24.82 7.54
CA GLU A 115 -5.24 25.05 8.33
C GLU A 115 -4.60 23.71 8.77
N ASP A 116 -5.39 22.79 9.33
CA ASP A 116 -4.93 21.45 9.72
C ASP A 116 -4.37 20.68 8.50
N PHE A 117 -5.04 20.76 7.35
CA PHE A 117 -4.61 20.04 6.14
C PHE A 117 -3.32 20.61 5.55
N GLU A 118 -3.20 21.93 5.42
CA GLU A 118 -1.97 22.59 5.01
C GLU A 118 -0.82 22.27 5.97
N SER A 119 -1.06 22.31 7.29
CA SER A 119 -0.05 21.98 8.29
C SER A 119 0.42 20.52 8.17
N ILE A 120 -0.48 19.57 7.86
CA ILE A 120 -0.12 18.17 7.55
C ILE A 120 0.74 18.09 6.29
N LEU A 121 0.37 18.78 5.19
CA LEU A 121 1.11 18.75 3.93
C LEU A 121 2.50 19.40 4.05
N GLN A 122 2.64 20.45 4.87
CA GLN A 122 3.91 21.13 5.13
C GLN A 122 4.83 20.27 6.02
N GLN A 123 4.29 19.66 7.09
CA GLN A 123 5.09 18.91 8.06
C GLN A 123 5.52 17.51 7.58
N GLN A 124 4.75 16.83 6.72
CA GLN A 124 5.09 15.48 6.26
C GLN A 124 6.08 15.51 5.11
N GLN A 125 7.37 15.38 5.47
CA GLN A 125 8.50 15.33 4.57
C GLN A 125 9.14 13.94 4.62
N PHE A 126 9.40 13.36 3.46
CA PHE A 126 9.94 12.02 3.28
C PHE A 126 11.41 12.05 2.82
N GLU A 127 12.22 11.10 3.29
CA GLU A 127 13.64 11.02 2.92
C GLU A 127 13.80 10.48 1.49
N GLY A 128 14.53 11.21 0.63
CA GLY A 128 14.85 10.72 -0.71
C GLY A 128 15.43 11.74 -1.67
N GLN A 129 15.62 11.30 -2.92
CA GLN A 129 16.01 12.12 -4.07
C GLN A 129 14.79 12.58 -4.91
N SER A 130 13.58 12.18 -4.53
CA SER A 130 12.36 12.36 -5.32
C SER A 130 11.13 12.16 -4.44
N ALA A 131 10.11 12.99 -4.66
CA ALA A 131 8.85 13.02 -3.94
C ALA A 131 9.03 13.13 -2.41
N ASN A 132 9.46 14.32 -1.97
CA ASN A 132 9.81 14.60 -0.59
C ASN A 132 8.60 15.15 0.18
N GLY A 133 7.86 16.11 -0.39
CA GLY A 133 6.56 16.51 0.14
C GLY A 133 5.44 15.56 -0.29
N VAL A 134 4.31 15.57 0.43
CA VAL A 134 3.13 14.74 0.09
C VAL A 134 2.66 14.99 -1.35
N LEU A 135 2.53 16.26 -1.76
CA LEU A 135 2.02 16.62 -3.10
C LEU A 135 3.02 16.40 -4.25
N ASP A 136 4.28 16.05 -3.96
CA ASP A 136 5.31 15.83 -4.99
C ASP A 136 5.19 14.47 -5.70
N HIS A 137 4.33 13.58 -5.19
CA HIS A 137 4.14 12.21 -5.66
C HIS A 137 3.33 12.16 -6.96
N ASP A 138 3.60 11.19 -7.85
CA ASP A 138 2.87 11.00 -9.11
C ASP A 138 1.37 10.80 -8.91
N VAL A 139 1.00 10.11 -7.82
CA VAL A 139 -0.38 10.00 -7.33
C VAL A 139 -0.43 10.16 -5.82
N VAL A 140 -1.33 11.02 -5.35
CA VAL A 140 -1.70 11.13 -3.93
C VAL A 140 -3.13 10.65 -3.75
N PHE A 141 -3.37 9.74 -2.82
CA PHE A 141 -4.71 9.43 -2.30
C PHE A 141 -4.88 10.12 -0.95
N TRP A 142 -5.94 10.89 -0.79
CA TRP A 142 -6.27 11.59 0.46
C TRP A 142 -7.66 11.19 0.93
N PHE A 143 -7.76 10.68 2.16
CA PHE A 143 -8.98 10.07 2.66
C PHE A 143 -9.08 10.11 4.20
N GLY A 144 -10.20 9.63 4.72
CA GLY A 144 -10.45 9.48 6.17
C GLY A 144 -11.68 10.25 6.62
N ASP A 145 -11.76 10.51 7.94
CA ASP A 145 -12.78 11.40 8.51
C ASP A 145 -12.31 12.85 8.34
N LEU A 146 -12.56 13.38 7.15
CA LEU A 146 -12.27 14.78 6.82
C LEU A 146 -13.26 15.75 7.48
N ASN A 147 -14.28 15.23 8.17
CA ASN A 147 -15.20 15.95 9.06
C ASN A 147 -16.02 17.12 8.47
N PHE A 148 -15.93 17.37 7.16
CA PHE A 148 -16.73 18.37 6.44
C PHE A 148 -18.23 18.09 6.55
N ARG A 149 -19.03 19.17 6.51
CA ARG A 149 -20.47 19.14 6.77
C ARG A 149 -21.29 19.75 5.64
N ILE A 150 -22.58 19.49 5.65
CA ILE A 150 -23.56 20.21 4.80
C ILE A 150 -23.90 21.53 5.50
N GLU A 151 -23.62 22.67 4.88
CA GLU A 151 -23.93 24.02 5.38
C GLU A 151 -25.30 24.51 4.90
N ALA A 152 -25.72 25.71 5.33
CA ALA A 152 -26.88 26.52 4.91
C ALA A 152 -28.31 25.91 4.98
N LEU A 153 -28.47 24.60 4.83
CA LEU A 153 -29.73 23.87 4.84
C LEU A 153 -30.08 23.43 6.26
N ASP A 154 -31.36 23.50 6.63
CA ASP A 154 -31.82 23.03 7.94
C ASP A 154 -31.85 21.48 8.05
N MET A 155 -32.03 20.98 9.28
CA MET A 155 -32.08 19.55 9.58
C MET A 155 -33.21 18.80 8.83
N HIS A 156 -34.38 19.43 8.73
CA HIS A 156 -35.58 18.82 8.14
C HIS A 156 -35.45 18.77 6.61
N PHE A 157 -34.95 19.83 5.97
CA PHE A 157 -34.62 19.81 4.54
C PHE A 157 -33.57 18.73 4.22
N VAL A 158 -32.48 18.63 5.00
CA VAL A 158 -31.45 17.59 4.79
C VAL A 158 -32.05 16.19 4.91
N LYS A 159 -32.88 15.92 5.91
CA LYS A 159 -33.55 14.61 6.04
C LYS A 159 -34.51 14.32 4.87
N LEU A 160 -35.37 15.26 4.50
CA LEU A 160 -36.28 15.11 3.35
C LEU A 160 -35.55 14.86 2.02
N SER A 161 -34.40 15.50 1.78
CA SER A 161 -33.59 15.22 0.59
C SER A 161 -32.89 13.86 0.63
N ILE A 162 -32.57 13.31 1.80
CA ILE A 162 -32.05 11.94 1.92
C ILE A 162 -33.19 10.93 1.70
N ASP A 163 -34.31 11.10 2.39
CA ASP A 163 -35.47 10.20 2.32
C ASP A 163 -36.07 10.17 0.89
N GLY A 164 -36.06 11.31 0.19
CA GLY A 164 -36.46 11.44 -1.22
C GLY A 164 -35.37 11.08 -2.24
N ASN A 165 -34.19 10.61 -1.82
CA ASN A 165 -33.01 10.31 -2.65
C ASN A 165 -32.54 11.48 -3.56
N LYS A 166 -32.78 12.72 -3.13
CA LYS A 166 -32.39 13.96 -3.82
C LYS A 166 -30.99 14.43 -3.41
N LEU A 167 -30.04 13.51 -3.30
CA LEU A 167 -28.71 13.75 -2.71
C LEU A 167 -27.94 14.89 -3.40
N SER A 168 -28.15 15.10 -4.70
CA SER A 168 -27.53 16.20 -5.45
C SER A 168 -27.86 17.60 -4.91
N THR A 169 -29.05 17.82 -4.35
CA THR A 169 -29.44 19.13 -3.77
C THR A 169 -28.65 19.46 -2.49
N LEU A 170 -27.86 18.52 -1.99
CA LEU A 170 -27.03 18.68 -0.80
C LEU A 170 -25.54 18.89 -1.15
N TRP A 171 -25.12 18.49 -2.36
CA TRP A 171 -23.71 18.56 -2.79
C TRP A 171 -23.22 20.01 -2.96
N GLU A 172 -24.06 20.91 -3.45
CA GLU A 172 -23.77 22.35 -3.58
C GLU A 172 -23.58 23.07 -2.24
N LYS A 173 -23.84 22.38 -1.11
CA LYS A 173 -23.73 22.89 0.25
C LYS A 173 -22.83 22.00 1.11
N ASP A 174 -22.20 20.98 0.53
CA ASP A 174 -21.16 20.20 1.18
C ASP A 174 -19.88 21.03 1.23
N GLN A 175 -19.38 21.30 2.43
CA GLN A 175 -18.24 22.21 2.64
C GLN A 175 -16.96 21.74 1.94
N LEU A 176 -16.75 20.44 1.66
CA LEU A 176 -15.61 19.99 0.86
C LEU A 176 -15.81 20.27 -0.64
N ASN A 177 -17.04 20.17 -1.16
CA ASN A 177 -17.31 20.60 -2.53
C ASN A 177 -17.09 22.11 -2.70
N MET A 178 -17.60 22.92 -1.76
CA MET A 178 -17.35 24.37 -1.77
C MET A 178 -15.87 24.70 -1.63
N ALA A 179 -15.15 24.03 -0.72
CA ALA A 179 -13.70 24.22 -0.54
C ALA A 179 -12.89 23.84 -1.78
N LYS A 180 -13.29 22.82 -2.56
CA LYS A 180 -12.64 22.49 -3.85
C LYS A 180 -12.79 23.59 -4.92
N GLU A 181 -13.66 24.57 -4.72
CA GLU A 181 -13.83 25.74 -5.59
C GLU A 181 -13.13 27.01 -5.06
N SER A 182 -12.85 27.11 -3.75
CA SER A 182 -12.19 28.27 -3.12
C SER A 182 -10.72 28.04 -2.73
N GLU A 183 -10.36 26.85 -2.25
CA GLU A 183 -9.07 26.59 -1.60
C GLU A 183 -8.01 26.11 -2.58
N THR A 184 -6.93 26.88 -2.75
CA THR A 184 -5.84 26.57 -3.70
C THR A 184 -5.10 25.28 -3.36
N VAL A 185 -5.00 24.91 -2.07
CA VAL A 185 -4.44 23.64 -1.62
C VAL A 185 -5.22 22.42 -2.16
N LEU A 186 -6.50 22.59 -2.49
CA LEU A 186 -7.37 21.55 -3.06
C LEU A 186 -7.34 21.50 -4.60
N GLU A 187 -6.65 22.42 -5.28
CA GLU A 187 -6.58 22.43 -6.75
C GLU A 187 -6.04 21.09 -7.29
N GLY A 188 -6.75 20.48 -8.24
CA GLY A 188 -6.38 19.19 -8.83
C GLY A 188 -6.64 17.96 -7.94
N PHE A 189 -7.27 18.10 -6.78
CA PHE A 189 -7.88 16.95 -6.09
C PHE A 189 -9.23 16.61 -6.73
N HIS A 190 -9.36 15.37 -7.17
CA HIS A 190 -10.57 14.80 -7.74
C HIS A 190 -11.30 13.93 -6.71
N GLU A 191 -12.62 13.88 -6.81
CA GLU A 191 -13.49 13.01 -6.02
C GLU A 191 -14.55 12.40 -6.95
N GLY A 192 -15.00 11.17 -6.64
CA GLY A 192 -16.12 10.56 -7.34
C GLY A 192 -17.48 11.12 -6.91
N PRO A 193 -18.54 10.94 -7.73
CA PRO A 193 -19.89 11.36 -7.36
C PRO A 193 -20.40 10.58 -6.14
N LEU A 194 -20.90 11.31 -5.14
CA LEU A 194 -21.42 10.77 -3.86
C LEU A 194 -22.80 10.08 -4.05
N LYS A 195 -22.79 8.92 -4.74
CA LYS A 195 -23.98 8.11 -5.05
C LYS A 195 -24.50 7.29 -3.85
N PHE A 196 -24.27 7.76 -2.64
CA PHE A 196 -24.62 7.09 -1.38
C PHE A 196 -24.99 8.14 -0.31
N PRO A 197 -25.89 7.83 0.64
CA PRO A 197 -26.36 8.80 1.61
C PRO A 197 -25.25 9.21 2.62
N PRO A 198 -25.41 10.35 3.32
CA PRO A 198 -24.45 10.84 4.31
C PRO A 198 -24.01 9.79 5.34
N THR A 199 -22.70 9.71 5.59
CA THR A 199 -22.05 8.63 6.36
C THR A 199 -22.07 8.85 7.87
N TYR A 200 -22.39 10.06 8.31
CA TYR A 200 -22.50 10.49 9.71
C TYR A 200 -23.78 11.32 9.89
N LYS A 201 -24.42 11.39 11.05
CA LYS A 201 -24.20 10.63 12.29
C LYS A 201 -25.36 9.65 12.51
N PHE A 202 -25.06 8.40 12.84
CA PHE A 202 -26.05 7.38 13.16
C PHE A 202 -26.18 7.13 14.67
N ASP A 203 -27.33 6.61 15.09
CA ASP A 203 -27.49 5.96 16.38
C ASP A 203 -26.87 4.55 16.30
N VAL A 204 -25.91 4.26 17.19
CA VAL A 204 -25.12 3.00 17.14
C VAL A 204 -26.03 1.79 17.26
N GLY A 205 -25.80 0.78 16.41
CA GLY A 205 -26.65 -0.39 16.24
C GLY A 205 -27.77 -0.21 15.20
N THR A 206 -27.85 0.95 14.51
CA THR A 206 -28.95 1.26 13.58
C THR A 206 -28.47 1.92 12.27
N ASN A 207 -29.44 2.17 11.38
CA ASN A 207 -29.32 3.09 10.24
C ASN A 207 -30.20 4.35 10.41
N THR A 208 -30.54 4.70 11.66
CA THR A 208 -31.28 5.92 12.00
C THR A 208 -30.30 7.07 12.28
N TYR A 209 -30.54 8.24 11.69
CA TYR A 209 -29.72 9.44 11.92
C TYR A 209 -30.01 10.12 13.27
N ASP A 210 -28.93 10.36 14.02
CA ASP A 210 -28.83 10.89 15.40
C ASP A 210 -30.14 11.42 16.00
N THR A 211 -30.76 10.58 16.84
CA THR A 211 -31.97 10.94 17.63
C THR A 211 -31.64 11.53 18.99
N SER A 212 -30.36 11.60 19.38
CA SER A 212 -29.95 12.15 20.68
C SER A 212 -30.30 13.63 20.81
N ALA A 213 -30.25 14.16 22.04
CA ALA A 213 -30.48 15.58 22.30
C ALA A 213 -29.53 16.54 21.54
N LYS A 214 -28.41 16.05 20.99
CA LYS A 214 -27.47 16.84 20.18
C LYS A 214 -27.85 16.94 18.70
N LYS A 215 -28.77 16.10 18.20
CA LYS A 215 -29.34 16.08 16.85
C LYS A 215 -28.36 16.54 15.76
N ARG A 216 -27.24 15.84 15.61
CA ARG A 216 -26.22 16.19 14.60
C ARG A 216 -26.77 16.02 13.19
N LYS A 217 -26.69 17.09 12.40
CA LYS A 217 -27.16 17.09 11.01
C LYS A 217 -26.35 16.08 10.18
N PRO A 218 -27.00 15.27 9.31
CA PRO A 218 -26.29 14.35 8.44
C PRO A 218 -25.20 15.04 7.59
N ALA A 219 -24.08 14.36 7.36
CA ALA A 219 -22.95 14.85 6.58
C ALA A 219 -22.13 13.71 5.93
N TRP A 220 -21.48 14.01 4.81
CA TRP A 220 -20.44 13.16 4.23
C TRP A 220 -19.08 13.52 4.83
N THR A 221 -18.84 13.05 6.05
CA THR A 221 -17.59 13.25 6.79
C THR A 221 -16.46 12.35 6.29
N ASP A 222 -16.81 11.17 5.80
CA ASP A 222 -15.88 10.09 5.44
C ASP A 222 -15.67 10.09 3.92
N ARG A 223 -14.46 10.43 3.46
CA ARG A 223 -14.20 10.80 2.04
C ARG A 223 -12.96 10.10 1.47
N ILE A 224 -12.92 9.96 0.14
CA ILE A 224 -11.76 9.42 -0.61
C ILE A 224 -11.55 10.23 -1.90
N LEU A 225 -10.45 10.99 -1.93
CA LEU A 225 -10.02 11.84 -3.03
C LEU A 225 -8.67 11.36 -3.60
N TRP A 226 -8.33 11.82 -4.80
CA TRP A 226 -7.00 11.60 -5.38
C TRP A 226 -6.52 12.82 -6.17
N LYS A 227 -5.19 13.02 -6.23
CA LYS A 227 -4.52 14.02 -7.07
C LYS A 227 -3.46 13.32 -7.92
N ILE A 228 -3.33 13.73 -9.18
CA ILE A 228 -2.29 13.26 -10.11
C ILE A 228 -1.30 14.40 -10.31
N LYS A 229 0.00 14.11 -10.34
CA LYS A 229 1.00 15.15 -10.60
C LYS A 229 0.87 15.70 -12.04
N PRO A 230 0.79 17.04 -12.22
CA PRO A 230 0.93 17.65 -13.53
C PRO A 230 2.29 17.33 -14.15
N PHE A 231 2.35 17.21 -15.47
CA PHE A 231 3.62 17.10 -16.19
C PHE A 231 4.27 18.47 -16.31
N GLU A 232 5.34 18.68 -15.55
CA GLU A 232 6.24 19.81 -15.76
C GLU A 232 7.07 19.55 -17.02
N SER A 233 6.65 20.13 -18.14
CA SER A 233 7.51 20.28 -19.32
C SER A 233 8.77 21.02 -18.91
N ALA A 234 9.94 20.37 -19.04
CA ALA A 234 11.24 20.85 -18.57
C ALA A 234 11.83 22.02 -19.42
N VAL A 235 11.01 23.01 -19.77
CA VAL A 235 11.35 24.19 -20.56
C VAL A 235 10.70 25.43 -19.93
N PRO A 236 11.45 26.31 -19.26
CA PRO A 236 10.92 27.55 -18.69
C PRO A 236 10.62 28.58 -19.78
N SER A 237 9.43 28.53 -20.38
CA SER A 237 8.97 29.50 -21.37
C SER A 237 8.75 30.88 -20.74
N ARG A 238 9.59 31.86 -21.08
CA ARG A 238 9.53 33.25 -20.59
C ARG A 238 8.39 34.08 -21.21
N THR A 239 7.16 33.56 -21.20
CA THR A 239 5.97 34.23 -21.72
C THR A 239 4.76 34.01 -20.81
N PRO A 240 3.99 35.05 -20.44
CA PRO A 240 2.79 34.88 -19.63
C PRO A 240 1.68 34.20 -20.46
N PRO A 241 0.93 33.23 -19.89
CA PRO A 241 -0.11 32.53 -20.63
C PRO A 241 -1.34 33.42 -20.86
N LEU A 242 -1.73 33.61 -22.12
CA LEU A 242 -3.05 34.16 -22.43
C LEU A 242 -4.14 33.14 -22.06
N LYS A 243 -5.18 33.60 -21.38
CA LYS A 243 -6.34 32.77 -21.01
C LYS A 243 -7.00 32.16 -22.25
N ARG A 244 -6.86 30.85 -22.45
CA ARG A 244 -7.66 30.04 -23.38
C ARG A 244 -8.13 28.76 -22.70
N SER A 245 -9.44 28.53 -22.78
CA SER A 245 -10.14 27.42 -22.14
C SER A 245 -10.08 26.15 -22.99
N SER A 246 -9.32 25.15 -22.54
CA SER A 246 -9.62 23.74 -22.80
C SER A 246 -8.86 22.87 -21.79
N VAL A 247 -9.52 21.86 -21.23
CA VAL A 247 -8.93 20.99 -20.19
C VAL A 247 -8.10 19.89 -20.87
N ALA A 248 -6.84 20.22 -21.13
CA ALA A 248 -5.81 19.29 -21.59
C ALA A 248 -4.53 19.49 -20.76
N GLN A 249 -4.66 19.47 -19.43
CA GLN A 249 -3.54 19.47 -18.52
C GLN A 249 -2.73 18.19 -18.76
N LEU A 250 -1.53 18.34 -19.33
CA LEU A 250 -0.61 17.22 -19.54
C LEU A 250 -0.32 16.59 -18.17
N THR A 251 -0.78 15.36 -17.95
CA THR A 251 -0.48 14.55 -16.75
C THR A 251 0.87 13.86 -16.93
N SER A 252 1.47 13.35 -15.85
CA SER A 252 2.73 12.55 -15.82
C SER A 252 2.65 11.21 -16.60
N GLY A 253 1.86 11.12 -17.67
CA GLY A 253 1.44 9.88 -18.35
C GLY A 253 0.55 8.95 -17.49
N VAL A 254 0.48 9.20 -16.18
CA VAL A 254 -0.35 8.44 -15.23
C VAL A 254 -1.81 8.82 -15.39
N THR A 255 -2.69 7.83 -15.41
CA THR A 255 -4.14 8.01 -15.34
C THR A 255 -4.73 7.20 -14.19
N VAL A 256 -5.73 7.79 -13.52
CA VAL A 256 -6.47 7.15 -12.42
C VAL A 256 -7.94 7.06 -12.82
N THR A 257 -8.54 5.88 -12.70
CA THR A 257 -9.96 5.64 -12.97
C THR A 257 -10.61 5.04 -11.73
N GLN A 258 -11.61 5.72 -11.16
CA GLN A 258 -12.39 5.19 -10.05
C GLN A 258 -13.59 4.38 -10.59
N HIS A 259 -13.67 3.10 -10.22
CA HIS A 259 -14.71 2.16 -10.66
C HIS A 259 -15.90 2.08 -9.71
N SER A 260 -15.66 2.31 -8.42
CA SER A 260 -16.73 2.39 -7.42
C SER A 260 -16.31 3.32 -6.28
N TYR A 261 -17.31 3.95 -5.65
CA TYR A 261 -17.20 4.76 -4.45
C TYR A 261 -18.53 4.59 -3.71
N ARG A 262 -18.50 4.02 -2.50
CA ARG A 262 -19.71 3.63 -1.76
C ARG A 262 -19.49 3.65 -0.25
N SER A 263 -20.56 3.93 0.50
CA SER A 263 -20.67 3.55 1.91
C SER A 263 -21.21 2.13 2.05
N HIS A 264 -20.99 1.52 3.22
CA HIS A 264 -21.45 0.17 3.57
C HIS A 264 -22.43 0.27 4.77
N MET A 265 -23.72 0.38 4.44
CA MET A 265 -24.81 0.64 5.41
C MET A 265 -25.14 -0.58 6.29
N GLU A 266 -24.64 -1.76 5.96
CA GLU A 266 -24.79 -3.01 6.72
C GLU A 266 -23.94 -3.05 8.00
N TYR A 267 -22.95 -2.17 8.14
CA TYR A 267 -22.13 -2.06 9.34
C TYR A 267 -22.77 -1.10 10.35
N LEU A 268 -23.10 -1.61 11.54
CA LEU A 268 -23.89 -0.91 12.55
C LEU A 268 -23.11 -0.61 13.85
N THR A 269 -21.83 -1.00 13.93
CA THR A 269 -20.99 -0.93 15.14
C THR A 269 -20.45 0.47 15.46
N SER A 270 -20.66 1.46 14.59
CA SER A 270 -20.20 2.84 14.70
C SER A 270 -21.34 3.82 14.39
N ASP A 271 -21.20 5.07 14.81
CA ASP A 271 -22.04 6.19 14.39
C ASP A 271 -21.61 6.79 13.03
N HIS A 272 -20.51 6.30 12.47
CA HIS A 272 -20.11 6.45 11.07
C HIS A 272 -20.38 5.16 10.27
N LYS A 273 -20.54 5.28 8.94
CA LYS A 273 -20.56 4.12 8.02
C LYS A 273 -19.24 4.00 7.26
N PRO A 274 -18.63 2.80 7.16
CA PRO A 274 -17.43 2.60 6.37
C PRO A 274 -17.62 3.06 4.92
N VAL A 275 -16.57 3.61 4.32
CA VAL A 275 -16.52 4.03 2.91
C VAL A 275 -15.40 3.27 2.21
N SER A 276 -15.62 2.88 0.96
CA SER A 276 -14.59 2.30 0.11
C SER A 276 -14.66 2.84 -1.31
N ALA A 277 -13.50 2.98 -1.95
CA ALA A 277 -13.37 3.17 -3.37
C ALA A 277 -12.52 2.06 -4.01
N ILE A 278 -12.70 1.83 -5.30
CA ILE A 278 -11.87 0.92 -6.11
C ILE A 278 -11.34 1.71 -7.29
N PHE A 279 -10.03 1.65 -7.52
CA PHE A 279 -9.34 2.39 -8.58
C PHE A 279 -8.56 1.46 -9.50
N THR A 280 -8.37 1.87 -10.76
CA THR A 280 -7.26 1.42 -11.60
C THR A 280 -6.33 2.60 -11.82
N LEU A 281 -5.04 2.37 -11.56
CA LEU A 281 -3.96 3.25 -11.98
C LEU A 281 -3.38 2.66 -13.27
N ARG A 282 -3.11 3.49 -14.28
CA ARG A 282 -2.26 3.13 -15.42
C ARG A 282 -1.08 4.08 -15.43
N PHE A 283 0.12 3.52 -15.43
CA PHE A 283 1.38 4.27 -15.48
C PHE A 283 1.94 4.27 -16.92
N PRO A 284 2.72 5.29 -17.34
CA PRO A 284 3.27 5.37 -18.69
C PRO A 284 4.37 4.31 -18.98
N TYR A 285 5.01 3.80 -17.93
CA TYR A 285 5.95 2.69 -17.98
C TYR A 285 5.78 1.82 -16.73
N LYS A 286 6.37 0.62 -16.72
CA LYS A 286 6.34 -0.29 -15.57
C LYS A 286 7.74 -0.86 -15.35
N VAL A 287 8.28 -0.73 -14.14
CA VAL A 287 9.43 -1.54 -13.70
C VAL A 287 8.93 -2.94 -13.41
N ASP A 288 9.20 -3.88 -14.33
CA ASP A 288 8.73 -5.27 -14.28
C ASP A 288 9.81 -6.28 -13.89
N LEU A 289 11.09 -5.88 -13.89
CA LEU A 289 12.19 -6.66 -13.35
C LEU A 289 12.39 -6.40 -11.84
N PRO A 290 12.35 -7.45 -10.98
CA PRO A 290 12.66 -7.31 -9.56
C PRO A 290 14.17 -7.08 -9.36
N LEU A 291 14.56 -6.56 -8.20
CA LEU A 291 15.98 -6.33 -7.89
C LEU A 291 16.72 -7.65 -7.60
N VAL A 292 16.00 -8.67 -7.17
CA VAL A 292 16.49 -10.05 -7.03
C VAL A 292 15.59 -11.01 -7.80
N GLN A 293 16.21 -11.85 -8.64
CA GLN A 293 15.57 -12.93 -9.39
C GLN A 293 16.06 -14.27 -8.86
N PHE A 294 15.14 -15.16 -8.51
CA PHE A 294 15.45 -16.52 -8.02
C PHE A 294 15.45 -17.55 -9.15
N PHE A 295 16.27 -18.59 -8.98
CA PHE A 295 16.34 -19.77 -9.83
C PHE A 295 16.38 -20.99 -8.90
N VAL A 296 15.24 -21.67 -8.75
CA VAL A 296 15.00 -22.73 -7.78
C VAL A 296 14.18 -23.81 -8.48
N GLU A 297 14.42 -25.08 -8.14
CA GLU A 297 13.66 -26.22 -8.68
C GLU A 297 12.23 -26.25 -8.10
N ASP A 298 11.25 -26.77 -8.86
CA ASP A 298 9.83 -26.76 -8.47
C ASP A 298 9.50 -27.62 -7.22
N GLU A 299 10.37 -28.58 -6.88
CA GLU A 299 10.22 -29.49 -5.73
C GLU A 299 11.53 -29.71 -4.97
N TRP A 300 11.50 -29.62 -3.63
CA TRP A 300 12.58 -30.05 -2.74
C TRP A 300 12.18 -31.33 -1.98
N THR A 301 12.89 -32.43 -2.23
CA THR A 301 12.56 -33.78 -1.72
C THR A 301 13.51 -34.26 -0.63
N LYS A 302 14.71 -33.67 -0.57
CA LYS A 302 15.80 -33.98 0.37
C LYS A 302 16.58 -32.71 0.68
N VAL A 303 17.28 -32.67 1.81
CA VAL A 303 18.00 -31.47 2.29
C VAL A 303 18.99 -30.91 1.24
N SER A 304 19.61 -31.78 0.44
CA SER A 304 20.52 -31.35 -0.65
C SER A 304 19.87 -30.54 -1.76
N ASP A 305 18.54 -30.57 -1.87
CA ASP A 305 17.79 -29.81 -2.89
C ASP A 305 17.60 -28.35 -2.47
N ALA A 306 17.80 -28.02 -1.19
CA ALA A 306 17.53 -26.72 -0.57
C ALA A 306 18.55 -25.62 -0.91
N ILE A 307 18.98 -25.61 -2.18
CA ILE A 307 19.96 -24.71 -2.77
C ILE A 307 19.21 -23.60 -3.51
N VAL A 308 19.37 -22.36 -3.06
CA VAL A 308 18.77 -21.19 -3.68
C VAL A 308 19.80 -20.44 -4.50
N LYS A 309 19.65 -20.48 -5.82
CA LYS A 309 20.44 -19.67 -6.76
C LYS A 309 19.67 -18.38 -7.05
N PHE A 310 20.36 -17.26 -7.17
CA PHE A 310 19.73 -15.97 -7.46
C PHE A 310 20.64 -15.03 -8.23
N ARG A 311 20.06 -14.04 -8.91
CA ARG A 311 20.75 -12.92 -9.57
C ARG A 311 20.26 -11.62 -8.97
N MET A 312 21.18 -10.70 -8.72
CA MET A 312 20.88 -9.32 -8.31
C MET A 312 20.98 -8.38 -9.52
N ALA A 313 20.20 -7.30 -9.52
CA ALA A 313 20.39 -6.19 -10.44
C ALA A 313 21.74 -5.49 -10.18
N ALA A 314 22.46 -5.10 -11.23
CA ALA A 314 23.84 -4.61 -11.13
C ALA A 314 24.05 -3.38 -10.22
N SER A 315 23.01 -2.57 -10.02
CA SER A 315 23.01 -1.37 -9.16
C SER A 315 22.37 -1.57 -7.78
N PHE A 316 22.03 -2.81 -7.40
CA PHE A 316 21.34 -3.09 -6.13
C PHE A 316 22.28 -2.92 -4.91
N PRO A 317 21.98 -2.01 -3.96
CA PRO A 317 22.82 -1.76 -2.79
C PRO A 317 22.65 -2.84 -1.73
N ARG A 318 23.44 -3.91 -1.84
CA ARG A 318 23.49 -5.05 -0.91
C ARG A 318 23.80 -4.65 0.54
N SER A 319 23.32 -5.42 1.50
CA SER A 319 23.68 -5.36 2.92
C SER A 319 24.21 -6.70 3.41
N SER A 320 25.18 -6.69 4.34
CA SER A 320 25.55 -7.90 5.10
C SER A 320 24.41 -8.43 5.97
N TRP A 321 23.37 -7.61 6.16
CA TRP A 321 22.14 -7.92 6.89
C TRP A 321 20.96 -8.27 5.95
N ASP A 322 21.17 -8.43 4.65
CA ASP A 322 20.12 -8.93 3.75
C ASP A 322 19.92 -10.45 3.95
N TRP A 323 18.67 -10.94 3.85
CA TRP A 323 18.36 -12.36 4.03
C TRP A 323 17.36 -12.90 3.01
N ILE A 324 17.43 -14.20 2.77
CA ILE A 324 16.42 -14.95 2.01
C ILE A 324 15.59 -15.72 3.03
N GLY A 325 14.33 -15.31 3.18
CA GLY A 325 13.35 -16.02 4.00
C GLY A 325 12.63 -17.08 3.18
N LEU A 326 12.35 -18.22 3.80
CA LEU A 326 11.43 -19.24 3.31
C LEU A 326 10.09 -19.04 4.00
N TYR A 327 9.04 -18.74 3.24
CA TYR A 327 7.71 -18.40 3.73
C TYR A 327 6.73 -19.49 3.29
N LYS A 328 5.76 -19.86 4.15
CA LYS A 328 4.65 -20.71 3.72
C LYS A 328 3.69 -19.90 2.84
N VAL A 329 3.06 -20.50 1.83
CA VAL A 329 1.99 -19.83 1.08
C VAL A 329 0.90 -19.36 2.06
N GLY A 330 0.50 -18.09 1.93
CA GLY A 330 -0.41 -17.41 2.88
C GLY A 330 0.28 -16.73 4.08
N PHE A 331 1.60 -16.52 4.05
CA PHE A 331 2.30 -15.67 5.02
C PHE A 331 1.71 -14.25 5.06
N ARG A 332 1.65 -13.62 6.24
CA ARG A 332 0.92 -12.35 6.44
C ARG A 332 1.84 -11.13 6.46
N HIS A 333 3.11 -11.32 6.83
CA HIS A 333 4.07 -10.24 7.06
C HIS A 333 5.50 -10.68 6.72
N HIS A 334 6.42 -9.74 6.45
CA HIS A 334 7.81 -10.04 6.07
C HIS A 334 8.65 -10.76 7.17
N LYS A 335 8.10 -10.89 8.39
CA LYS A 335 8.69 -11.65 9.51
C LYS A 335 8.11 -13.07 9.64
N ASP A 336 7.08 -13.45 8.87
CA ASP A 336 6.38 -14.74 8.94
C ASP A 336 7.14 -15.87 8.18
N TYR A 337 8.48 -15.84 8.17
CA TYR A 337 9.27 -16.92 7.59
C TYR A 337 9.28 -18.15 8.50
N VAL A 338 9.30 -19.36 7.92
CA VAL A 338 9.49 -20.62 8.67
C VAL A 338 10.97 -20.92 8.93
N GLY A 339 11.84 -20.37 8.08
CA GLY A 339 13.30 -20.43 8.17
C GLY A 339 13.92 -19.36 7.29
N TYR A 340 15.20 -19.03 7.49
CA TYR A 340 15.90 -18.03 6.69
C TYR A 340 17.39 -18.32 6.61
N VAL A 341 18.03 -17.76 5.59
CA VAL A 341 19.50 -17.73 5.44
C VAL A 341 19.96 -16.31 5.13
N TRP A 342 21.12 -15.91 5.66
CA TRP A 342 21.73 -14.64 5.27
C TRP A 342 22.15 -14.67 3.80
N ALA A 343 21.90 -13.61 3.06
CA ALA A 343 22.24 -13.50 1.63
C ALA A 343 23.74 -13.19 1.38
N LYS A 344 24.59 -13.45 2.38
CA LYS A 344 26.03 -13.19 2.35
C LYS A 344 26.73 -14.25 1.50
N GLN A 345 27.57 -13.80 0.57
CA GLN A 345 28.37 -14.65 -0.32
C GLN A 345 29.84 -14.63 0.12
N GLU A 346 30.57 -15.73 -0.12
CA GLU A 346 32.04 -15.75 -0.15
C GLU A 346 32.52 -15.52 -1.60
N ASP A 347 33.59 -14.74 -1.80
CA ASP A 347 33.95 -14.16 -3.09
C ASP A 347 34.09 -15.20 -4.22
N SER A 348 33.12 -15.20 -5.15
CA SER A 348 33.03 -16.15 -6.26
C SER A 348 32.39 -15.52 -7.50
N ASP A 349 33.11 -15.60 -8.64
CA ASP A 349 32.74 -15.15 -9.99
C ASP A 349 31.94 -13.83 -10.10
N SER A 350 32.63 -12.70 -9.84
CA SER A 350 32.14 -11.34 -10.11
C SER A 350 31.63 -11.11 -11.55
N VAL A 351 32.05 -11.96 -12.49
CA VAL A 351 31.66 -11.95 -13.92
C VAL A 351 30.19 -12.32 -14.16
N LYS A 352 29.53 -13.10 -13.28
CA LYS A 352 28.22 -13.71 -13.58
C LYS A 352 27.03 -13.10 -12.81
N GLN A 353 27.26 -12.32 -11.76
CA GLN A 353 26.23 -11.78 -10.85
C GLN A 353 25.24 -12.84 -10.31
N GLN A 354 25.65 -14.12 -10.31
CA GLN A 354 24.83 -15.25 -9.91
C GLN A 354 25.36 -15.81 -8.59
N CYS A 355 24.56 -15.66 -7.54
CA CYS A 355 24.89 -16.07 -6.19
C CYS A 355 24.15 -17.36 -5.84
N GLN A 356 24.67 -18.08 -4.85
CA GLN A 356 24.06 -19.31 -4.34
C GLN A 356 24.18 -19.35 -2.82
N VAL A 357 23.12 -19.78 -2.14
CA VAL A 357 23.09 -20.13 -0.72
C VAL A 357 22.37 -21.47 -0.54
N ALA A 358 22.55 -22.12 0.61
CA ALA A 358 21.83 -23.34 0.97
C ALA A 358 21.20 -23.19 2.36
N PHE A 359 20.00 -23.74 2.55
CA PHE A 359 19.34 -23.80 3.85
C PHE A 359 19.89 -24.98 4.67
N GLY A 360 20.20 -24.74 5.95
CA GLY A 360 20.54 -25.80 6.89
C GLY A 360 19.33 -26.66 7.24
N GLU A 361 19.53 -27.94 7.53
CA GLU A 361 18.45 -28.89 7.85
C GLU A 361 17.56 -28.40 9.01
N GLU A 362 18.18 -27.76 10.00
CA GLU A 362 17.52 -27.15 11.16
C GLU A 362 16.63 -25.94 10.83
N THR A 363 16.79 -25.34 9.64
CA THR A 363 15.96 -24.23 9.15
C THR A 363 14.82 -24.67 8.22
N LEU A 364 14.79 -25.94 7.82
CA LEU A 364 13.83 -26.45 6.84
C LEU A 364 12.53 -26.95 7.51
N PRO A 365 11.36 -26.77 6.86
CA PRO A 365 10.10 -27.27 7.38
C PRO A 365 10.05 -28.80 7.30
N LYS A 366 9.53 -29.44 8.35
CA LYS A 366 9.29 -30.90 8.37
C LYS A 366 7.96 -31.25 7.71
N GLY A 367 7.96 -32.23 6.81
CA GLY A 367 6.78 -32.68 6.07
C GLY A 367 6.58 -31.93 4.74
N SER A 368 5.34 -31.95 4.25
CA SER A 368 4.97 -31.45 2.92
C SER A 368 4.21 -30.12 2.95
N GLY A 369 4.46 -29.23 1.98
CA GLY A 369 3.66 -28.03 1.74
C GLY A 369 4.18 -27.12 0.63
N GLU A 370 3.37 -26.10 0.30
CA GLU A 370 3.73 -25.04 -0.65
C GLU A 370 4.42 -23.86 0.06
N TYR A 371 5.54 -23.43 -0.51
CA TYR A 371 6.39 -22.37 0.02
C TYR A 371 6.78 -21.34 -1.06
N ILE A 372 7.18 -20.16 -0.61
CA ILE A 372 7.69 -19.04 -1.41
C ILE A 372 9.01 -18.60 -0.78
N LEU A 373 10.04 -18.39 -1.59
CA LEU A 373 11.28 -17.73 -1.15
C LEU A 373 11.16 -16.22 -1.38
N GLY A 374 11.64 -15.42 -0.43
CA GLY A 374 11.60 -13.96 -0.51
C GLY A 374 12.90 -13.33 -0.01
N TYR A 375 13.57 -12.57 -0.87
CA TYR A 375 14.77 -11.81 -0.52
C TYR A 375 14.36 -10.51 0.16
N TYR A 376 14.64 -10.36 1.45
CA TYR A 376 14.46 -9.12 2.18
C TYR A 376 15.75 -8.30 2.16
N SER A 377 15.64 -7.05 1.70
CA SER A 377 16.74 -6.09 1.80
C SER A 377 16.62 -5.30 3.09
N ASN A 378 17.64 -5.36 3.94
CA ASN A 378 17.73 -4.54 5.15
C ASN A 378 17.82 -3.05 4.79
N ASN A 379 18.61 -2.71 3.77
CA ASN A 379 18.82 -1.33 3.33
C ASN A 379 17.54 -0.67 2.77
N MET A 380 16.62 -1.46 2.17
CA MET A 380 15.33 -0.96 1.68
C MET A 380 14.14 -1.28 2.60
N SER A 381 14.37 -2.05 3.67
CA SER A 381 13.36 -2.59 4.59
C SER A 381 12.12 -3.20 3.91
N THR A 382 12.33 -3.97 2.85
CA THR A 382 11.26 -4.61 2.07
C THR A 382 11.73 -5.88 1.37
N ILE A 383 10.79 -6.71 0.90
CA ILE A 383 11.08 -7.88 0.05
C ILE A 383 11.26 -7.41 -1.40
N VAL A 384 12.47 -7.61 -1.94
CA VAL A 384 12.93 -7.06 -3.23
C VAL A 384 13.02 -8.12 -4.36
N GLY A 385 12.63 -9.36 -4.06
CA GLY A 385 12.49 -10.48 -4.99
C GLY A 385 11.71 -11.62 -4.34
N VAL A 386 10.88 -12.34 -5.09
CA VAL A 386 10.15 -13.54 -4.65
C VAL A 386 10.18 -14.64 -5.71
N THR A 387 9.99 -15.90 -5.32
CA THR A 387 9.62 -16.98 -6.25
C THR A 387 8.11 -17.01 -6.49
N GLU A 388 7.67 -17.80 -7.47
CA GLU A 388 6.34 -18.41 -7.41
C GLU A 388 6.29 -19.52 -6.34
N PRO A 389 5.09 -20.04 -5.97
CA PRO A 389 4.98 -21.17 -5.07
C PRO A 389 5.65 -22.44 -5.61
N PHE A 390 6.43 -23.11 -4.77
CA PHE A 390 7.09 -24.38 -5.05
C PHE A 390 6.85 -25.38 -3.90
N GLN A 391 7.05 -26.68 -4.14
CA GLN A 391 6.80 -27.72 -3.15
C GLN A 391 8.05 -27.99 -2.31
N ILE A 392 7.86 -28.19 -1.00
CA ILE A 392 8.83 -28.87 -0.15
C ILE A 392 8.16 -30.12 0.39
N MET A 393 8.85 -31.27 0.30
CA MET A 393 8.35 -32.60 0.67
C MET A 393 9.44 -33.37 1.44
N LEU A 394 9.90 -32.81 2.56
CA LEU A 394 11.01 -33.37 3.33
C LEU A 394 10.51 -34.45 4.31
N PRO A 395 11.25 -35.56 4.50
CA PRO A 395 10.87 -36.61 5.44
C PRO A 395 10.63 -36.05 6.85
N SER A 396 9.43 -36.27 7.38
CA SER A 396 9.21 -36.09 8.82
C SER A 396 10.04 -37.14 9.55
N SER A 397 10.94 -36.67 10.43
CA SER A 397 11.75 -37.53 11.29
C SER A 397 10.83 -38.37 12.19
N LEU A 398 10.54 -39.61 11.77
CA LEU A 398 9.83 -40.59 12.59
C LEU A 398 10.61 -40.83 13.89
N PRO A 399 9.95 -40.91 15.06
CA PRO A 399 10.59 -41.50 16.23
C PRO A 399 10.96 -42.94 15.90
N SER A 400 12.19 -43.36 16.20
CA SER A 400 12.66 -44.72 15.92
C SER A 400 11.77 -45.76 16.62
N SER A 401 11.39 -46.78 15.86
CA SER A 401 10.34 -47.72 16.24
C SER A 401 10.76 -48.73 17.32
N SER A 402 9.79 -49.10 18.16
CA SER A 402 9.65 -50.39 18.86
C SER A 402 10.84 -50.90 19.71
N PRO A 403 10.74 -50.88 21.05
CA PRO A 403 11.43 -51.91 21.85
C PRO A 403 10.82 -53.29 21.51
N SER A 404 11.66 -54.31 21.37
CA SER A 404 11.21 -55.70 21.22
C SER A 404 11.05 -56.36 22.58
N ASP A 405 10.18 -57.37 22.63
CA ASP A 405 9.70 -58.02 23.85
C ASP A 405 10.68 -59.05 24.41
N SER A 406 10.93 -59.04 25.73
CA SER A 406 11.22 -60.23 26.56
C SER A 406 11.47 -59.82 28.02
N SER A 407 10.91 -60.57 28.96
CA SER A 407 11.11 -60.41 30.41
C SER A 407 12.28 -61.24 30.94
N ASP A 408 12.87 -60.85 32.08
CA ASP A 408 12.71 -61.61 33.34
C ASP A 408 13.32 -60.87 34.56
N TYR A 409 13.36 -61.55 35.71
CA TYR A 409 13.04 -61.00 37.05
C TYR A 409 14.27 -60.63 37.94
N SER A 410 13.99 -59.96 39.08
CA SER A 410 14.84 -59.80 40.30
C SER A 410 15.94 -58.71 40.27
N SER A 411 16.23 -57.93 41.34
CA SER A 411 15.52 -57.59 42.61
C SER A 411 16.35 -56.60 43.47
N GLU A 412 15.72 -55.56 44.07
CA GLU A 412 16.19 -54.60 45.12
C GLU A 412 17.55 -53.86 44.89
N ASP A 413 17.90 -52.66 45.40
CA ASP A 413 17.27 -51.55 46.17
C ASP A 413 18.15 -50.28 45.91
N ASP A 414 18.07 -49.04 46.45
CA ASP A 414 17.21 -48.27 47.39
C ASP A 414 17.41 -46.75 47.07
N SER A 415 16.54 -45.87 47.59
CA SER A 415 16.80 -44.43 47.87
C SER A 415 17.01 -43.44 46.70
N THR A 416 16.60 -42.15 46.76
CA THR A 416 15.90 -41.38 47.82
C THR A 416 15.03 -40.24 47.25
N LEU A 417 14.05 -39.79 48.05
CA LEU A 417 13.49 -38.42 48.16
C LEU A 417 12.84 -37.71 46.94
N VAL A 418 11.52 -37.47 47.06
CA VAL A 418 10.79 -36.39 46.37
C VAL A 418 9.99 -35.54 47.36
N LEU A 419 10.38 -34.28 47.54
CA LEU A 419 9.65 -33.13 48.14
C LEU A 419 10.52 -31.88 47.82
N LEU A 420 10.02 -30.65 47.62
CA LEU A 420 9.09 -29.86 48.43
C LEU A 420 8.29 -28.83 47.59
N ARG A 421 7.16 -28.36 48.13
CA ARG A 421 6.56 -27.05 47.82
C ARG A 421 6.73 -26.11 49.03
N PRO A 422 6.99 -24.81 48.87
CA PRO A 422 6.76 -23.82 49.92
C PRO A 422 5.29 -23.35 49.94
N LYS A 423 4.66 -23.29 51.12
CA LYS A 423 3.38 -22.57 51.30
C LYS A 423 3.17 -22.14 52.77
N SER A 424 3.30 -20.84 53.03
CA SER A 424 3.03 -20.20 54.34
C SER A 424 2.95 -18.68 54.14
N ARG A 425 2.16 -17.91 54.91
CA ARG A 425 1.08 -18.21 55.88
C ARG A 425 0.11 -17.01 55.90
N SER A 426 -1.15 -17.22 56.27
CA SER A 426 -2.08 -16.13 56.61
C SER A 426 -2.02 -15.81 58.11
N PRO A 427 -2.53 -14.64 58.51
CA PRO A 427 -3.58 -14.66 59.55
C PRO A 427 -4.79 -13.77 59.21
N SER A 428 -5.85 -13.92 60.00
CA SER A 428 -7.04 -13.04 60.07
C SER A 428 -7.61 -13.18 61.48
N PRO A 429 -8.24 -12.15 62.07
CA PRO A 429 -9.69 -12.04 61.93
C PRO A 429 -10.26 -10.60 61.92
N GLY A 430 -11.49 -10.45 61.43
CA GLY A 430 -12.29 -9.22 61.57
C GLY A 430 -13.71 -9.40 61.03
N LYS A 431 -14.74 -9.03 61.80
CA LYS A 431 -16.16 -9.22 61.44
C LYS A 431 -16.81 -7.89 61.03
N ALA A 432 -17.45 -7.84 59.86
CA ALA A 432 -18.48 -6.83 59.54
C ALA A 432 -19.51 -7.42 58.56
N LYS A 433 -20.76 -6.94 58.64
CA LYS A 433 -21.85 -7.31 57.72
C LYS A 433 -21.98 -6.23 56.64
N GLN A 434 -22.30 -6.58 55.39
CA GLN A 434 -23.53 -6.11 54.72
C GLN A 434 -23.84 -6.78 53.37
N ARG A 435 -25.02 -6.45 52.84
CA ARG A 435 -25.75 -7.10 51.74
C ARG A 435 -25.21 -6.71 50.35
N GLY A 436 -25.46 -7.55 49.33
CA GLY A 436 -26.00 -7.04 48.07
C GLY A 436 -25.50 -7.64 46.75
N ARG A 437 -26.43 -8.30 46.02
CA ARG A 437 -26.50 -8.52 44.56
C ARG A 437 -25.26 -9.06 43.79
N ARG A 438 -25.45 -10.24 43.19
CA ARG A 438 -24.65 -10.74 42.05
C ARG A 438 -24.91 -9.90 40.80
N SER A 439 -23.88 -9.71 39.97
CA SER A 439 -24.02 -9.49 38.53
C SER A 439 -23.10 -10.48 37.79
N ARG A 440 -23.50 -10.91 36.58
CA ARG A 440 -22.71 -11.82 35.73
C ARG A 440 -22.18 -11.03 34.54
N SER A 441 -20.87 -10.85 34.45
CA SER A 441 -20.23 -10.42 33.20
C SER A 441 -20.28 -11.56 32.18
N ARG A 442 -20.68 -11.23 30.94
CA ARG A 442 -20.47 -12.04 29.73
C ARG A 442 -19.81 -11.14 28.71
N SER A 443 -18.63 -11.51 28.23
CA SER A 443 -17.96 -10.82 27.13
C SER A 443 -18.74 -11.06 25.83
N PRO A 444 -19.00 -10.04 24.99
CA PRO A 444 -19.52 -10.24 23.65
C PRO A 444 -18.47 -10.92 22.75
N ALA A 445 -18.91 -11.79 21.85
CA ALA A 445 -18.07 -12.27 20.74
C ALA A 445 -18.07 -11.26 19.59
N LEU A 446 -16.94 -11.11 18.90
CA LEU A 446 -16.82 -10.23 17.74
C LEU A 446 -17.47 -10.84 16.49
N PRO A 447 -18.15 -10.04 15.65
CA PRO A 447 -18.74 -10.52 14.39
C PRO A 447 -17.66 -10.78 13.32
N LYS A 448 -17.89 -11.76 12.45
CA LYS A 448 -16.98 -12.10 11.34
C LYS A 448 -17.15 -11.13 10.17
N LEU A 449 -16.04 -10.66 9.60
CA LEU A 449 -16.02 -9.92 8.34
C LEU A 449 -16.26 -10.88 7.15
N GLN A 450 -17.40 -10.74 6.46
CA GLN A 450 -17.72 -11.50 5.24
C GLN A 450 -18.44 -10.61 4.19
N ALA A 451 -17.75 -9.61 3.64
CA ALA A 451 -18.27 -8.79 2.53
C ALA A 451 -17.18 -8.16 1.61
N LEU A 452 -16.07 -8.86 1.36
CA LEU A 452 -15.18 -8.53 0.24
C LEU A 452 -15.30 -9.62 -0.84
N ASN A 453 -15.66 -9.21 -2.06
CA ASN A 453 -15.81 -10.11 -3.22
C ASN A 453 -14.45 -10.56 -3.79
N LEU A 454 -13.63 -11.20 -2.95
CA LEU A 454 -12.40 -11.88 -3.34
C LEU A 454 -12.74 -13.34 -3.64
N ARG A 455 -13.05 -13.66 -4.90
CA ARG A 455 -13.22 -15.05 -5.33
C ARG A 455 -11.86 -15.77 -5.27
N PRO A 456 -11.71 -16.90 -4.57
CA PRO A 456 -10.54 -17.75 -4.72
C PRO A 456 -10.51 -18.37 -6.13
N HIS A 457 -9.33 -18.63 -6.66
CA HIS A 457 -9.19 -19.30 -7.96
C HIS A 457 -9.62 -20.77 -7.85
N SER A 458 -10.70 -21.14 -8.53
CA SER A 458 -10.98 -22.52 -8.90
C SER A 458 -10.09 -22.93 -10.08
N ARG A 459 -9.49 -24.13 -10.02
CA ARG A 459 -8.71 -24.71 -11.12
C ARG A 459 -9.61 -25.14 -12.27
N GLU A 460 -9.57 -24.43 -13.39
CA GLU A 460 -9.91 -25.02 -14.69
C GLU A 460 -8.65 -25.59 -15.35
N LYS A 461 -8.71 -26.84 -15.81
CA LYS A 461 -7.60 -27.50 -16.52
C LYS A 461 -7.64 -27.18 -18.02
N GLY A 462 -7.37 -25.93 -18.38
CA GLY A 462 -7.09 -25.56 -19.77
C GLY A 462 -5.68 -26.01 -20.21
N LYS A 463 -5.57 -26.68 -21.35
CA LYS A 463 -4.28 -26.96 -22.01
C LYS A 463 -3.98 -25.85 -23.01
N ASP A 464 -3.24 -24.82 -22.61
CA ASP A 464 -2.65 -23.86 -23.55
C ASP A 464 -1.14 -23.73 -23.34
N ARG A 465 -0.40 -23.82 -24.45
CA ARG A 465 1.06 -23.71 -24.50
C ARG A 465 1.45 -22.32 -24.99
N SER A 466 1.82 -21.42 -24.07
CA SER A 466 2.47 -20.15 -24.42
C SER A 466 3.99 -20.34 -24.55
N PRO A 467 4.64 -19.89 -25.65
CA PRO A 467 6.05 -20.19 -25.92
C PRO A 467 7.02 -19.22 -25.23
N SER A 468 8.17 -19.74 -24.80
CA SER A 468 9.31 -18.92 -24.35
C SER A 468 9.98 -18.22 -25.55
N PRO A 469 10.38 -16.94 -25.43
CA PRO A 469 11.08 -16.25 -26.52
C PRO A 469 12.51 -16.76 -26.69
N ARG A 470 12.90 -17.07 -27.94
CA ARG A 470 14.31 -17.20 -28.36
C ARG A 470 14.60 -16.21 -29.49
N VAL A 471 15.82 -15.67 -29.50
CA VAL A 471 16.28 -14.65 -30.46
C VAL A 471 16.86 -15.33 -31.71
N GLY A 472 16.52 -14.86 -32.92
CA GLY A 472 17.22 -15.32 -34.14
C GLY A 472 16.65 -14.89 -35.50
N TYR A 473 17.25 -13.85 -36.09
CA TYR A 473 17.41 -13.59 -37.54
C TYR A 473 16.20 -13.24 -38.46
N ARG A 474 16.54 -12.56 -39.57
CA ARG A 474 15.67 -12.02 -40.63
C ARG A 474 15.32 -13.06 -41.71
N ALA A 475 14.11 -12.95 -42.28
CA ALA A 475 13.81 -13.36 -43.65
C ALA A 475 12.74 -12.44 -44.31
N LYS A 476 12.53 -12.55 -45.62
CA LYS A 476 11.82 -11.56 -46.46
C LYS A 476 10.29 -11.77 -46.52
N ARG A 477 9.57 -10.65 -46.39
CA ARG A 477 8.48 -10.14 -47.25
C ARG A 477 7.97 -11.06 -48.38
N GLU A 478 6.66 -11.29 -48.43
CA GLU A 478 5.89 -11.29 -49.69
C GLU A 478 4.41 -10.85 -49.45
N ARG A 479 3.64 -10.63 -50.52
CA ARG A 479 2.21 -10.22 -50.52
C ARG A 479 1.41 -11.22 -51.36
N LEU A 480 0.12 -11.38 -51.06
CA LEU A 480 -0.93 -11.63 -52.06
C LEU A 480 -2.31 -11.22 -51.52
N MET A 481 -3.25 -10.99 -52.43
CA MET A 481 -4.64 -10.59 -52.19
C MET A 481 -5.54 -11.46 -53.09
N CYS A 482 -6.77 -11.77 -52.66
CA CYS A 482 -8.01 -11.60 -53.43
C CYS A 482 -9.25 -12.02 -52.61
N GLU A 483 -10.41 -11.56 -53.06
CA GLU A 483 -11.74 -11.68 -52.42
C GLU A 483 -12.64 -12.69 -53.21
N PRO A 484 -13.99 -12.58 -53.28
CA PRO A 484 -14.90 -13.27 -52.37
C PRO A 484 -16.04 -14.05 -53.09
N ASP A 485 -16.96 -14.65 -52.33
CA ASP A 485 -18.41 -14.87 -52.62
C ASP A 485 -19.02 -15.76 -51.50
N GLU A 486 -20.33 -15.86 -51.23
CA GLU A 486 -21.56 -15.24 -51.76
C GLU A 486 -22.63 -15.11 -50.64
N SER A 487 -23.82 -14.55 -50.89
CA SER A 487 -24.96 -14.55 -49.95
C SER A 487 -26.32 -14.37 -50.65
N PRO A 488 -27.45 -14.80 -50.03
CA PRO A 488 -28.73 -14.14 -50.35
C PRO A 488 -29.75 -13.97 -49.20
N ILE A 489 -30.30 -12.74 -49.10
CA ILE A 489 -31.76 -12.40 -48.98
C ILE A 489 -32.48 -12.80 -47.65
N SER A 490 -33.26 -11.97 -46.95
CA SER A 490 -33.88 -10.63 -47.16
C SER A 490 -34.01 -9.89 -45.79
N SER A 491 -34.78 -8.82 -45.51
CA SER A 491 -35.80 -7.96 -46.19
C SER A 491 -35.97 -6.62 -45.43
N ALA A 492 -36.67 -5.64 -46.00
CA ALA A 492 -37.11 -4.39 -45.34
C ALA A 492 -38.58 -4.03 -45.68
N PRO A 493 -39.21 -2.97 -45.09
CA PRO A 493 -39.01 -1.62 -45.65
C PRO A 493 -38.96 -0.44 -44.65
N HIS A 494 -38.60 0.73 -45.19
CA HIS A 494 -38.50 2.09 -44.62
C HIS A 494 -39.79 2.92 -45.00
N PRO A 495 -39.95 4.27 -44.78
CA PRO A 495 -38.93 5.33 -44.57
C PRO A 495 -39.28 6.51 -43.61
N HIS A 496 -38.35 7.46 -43.47
CA HIS A 496 -38.50 8.89 -43.82
C HIS A 496 -37.11 9.60 -43.78
N THR A 497 -37.00 10.88 -44.19
CA THR A 497 -35.84 11.40 -44.96
C THR A 497 -35.27 12.78 -44.54
N CYS A 498 -34.14 13.15 -45.15
CA CYS A 498 -33.49 14.48 -45.27
C CYS A 498 -32.55 14.93 -44.12
N ALA A 499 -31.51 15.75 -44.34
CA ALA A 499 -30.69 16.06 -45.54
C ALA A 499 -29.43 16.87 -45.12
N SER A 500 -28.39 16.94 -45.98
CA SER A 500 -27.17 17.75 -45.75
C SER A 500 -26.67 18.45 -47.02
N PRO A 501 -26.18 19.70 -46.90
CA PRO A 501 -24.99 20.17 -47.62
C PRO A 501 -24.00 20.90 -46.68
N GLY A 502 -22.75 21.20 -47.02
CA GLY A 502 -21.98 20.88 -48.24
C GLY A 502 -20.63 21.64 -48.21
N THR A 503 -19.60 21.13 -48.88
CA THR A 503 -18.22 21.66 -48.81
C THR A 503 -17.72 22.10 -50.19
N PRO A 504 -16.97 23.22 -50.28
CA PRO A 504 -16.03 23.48 -51.38
C PRO A 504 -14.56 23.36 -50.90
N GLY A 505 -13.69 22.86 -51.77
CA GLY A 505 -12.23 22.93 -51.61
C GLY A 505 -11.58 23.71 -52.76
N ILE A 506 -10.26 23.91 -52.72
CA ILE A 506 -9.41 24.39 -53.84
C ILE A 506 -7.93 24.01 -53.59
N GLU A 507 -7.07 24.23 -54.58
CA GLU A 507 -5.94 23.35 -54.90
C GLU A 507 -4.53 23.77 -54.44
N VAL A 508 -3.67 22.75 -54.33
CA VAL A 508 -2.26 22.64 -54.78
C VAL A 508 -1.47 23.94 -55.05
N SER A 509 -0.30 24.06 -54.41
CA SER A 509 0.99 24.35 -55.07
C SER A 509 2.20 24.20 -54.14
N ALA A 510 3.36 23.88 -54.72
CA ALA A 510 4.69 23.95 -54.11
C ALA A 510 5.65 24.62 -55.11
N PRO A 511 6.76 25.20 -54.65
CA PRO A 511 7.99 25.02 -55.43
C PRO A 511 9.29 24.86 -54.59
N GLU A 512 10.13 23.94 -55.07
CA GLU A 512 11.59 24.01 -55.28
C GLU A 512 12.57 24.50 -54.18
N ALA A 513 13.87 24.24 -54.43
CA ALA A 513 14.97 24.46 -53.50
C ALA A 513 16.19 25.11 -54.18
N LEU A 514 16.84 26.04 -53.47
CA LEU A 514 18.15 26.65 -53.73
C LEU A 514 18.56 27.36 -52.41
N GLY A 515 19.83 27.50 -52.03
CA GLY A 515 21.08 27.00 -52.64
C GLY A 515 22.26 27.19 -51.67
N ASP A 516 23.42 26.62 -51.99
CA ASP A 516 24.60 26.58 -51.11
C ASP A 516 25.37 27.92 -51.04
N LYS A 517 25.96 28.20 -49.86
CA LYS A 517 27.13 29.09 -49.62
C LYS A 517 27.49 29.15 -48.13
N GLY A 518 28.61 28.51 -47.76
CA GLY A 518 29.27 28.74 -46.47
C GLY A 518 30.31 29.87 -46.50
N ILE A 519 30.82 30.27 -45.33
CA ILE A 519 32.11 30.95 -45.10
C ILE A 519 32.54 30.70 -43.64
N ALA A 520 33.86 30.65 -43.38
CA ALA A 520 34.44 30.26 -42.10
C ALA A 520 34.53 31.40 -41.06
N GLY A 521 34.76 31.04 -39.79
CA GLY A 521 34.98 32.00 -38.71
C GLY A 521 35.30 31.36 -37.36
N GLU A 522 36.56 30.96 -37.16
CA GLU A 522 37.04 30.54 -35.83
C GLU A 522 37.14 31.73 -34.86
N LYS A 523 36.78 31.52 -33.59
CA LYS A 523 37.60 31.99 -32.43
C LYS A 523 37.14 31.46 -31.07
N LYS A 524 38.12 30.96 -30.32
CA LYS A 524 38.15 30.70 -28.87
C LYS A 524 39.63 30.83 -28.45
N PRO A 525 39.97 30.96 -27.16
CA PRO A 525 39.16 31.40 -26.02
C PRO A 525 39.70 32.72 -25.44
N GLN A 526 39.12 33.19 -24.33
CA GLN A 526 39.89 33.91 -23.31
C GLN A 526 39.49 33.40 -21.92
N GLU A 527 40.49 33.04 -21.14
CA GLU A 527 40.39 32.90 -19.69
C GLU A 527 40.49 34.28 -19.04
N ASN A 528 39.98 34.41 -17.82
CA ASN A 528 40.52 35.37 -16.86
C ASN A 528 40.23 34.85 -15.45
N ALA A 529 41.29 34.47 -14.74
CA ALA A 529 41.27 34.20 -13.32
C ALA A 529 41.94 35.37 -12.59
N LEU A 530 41.45 35.75 -11.41
CA LEU A 530 42.28 36.34 -10.34
C LEU A 530 41.53 36.42 -9.00
N SER A 531 42.32 36.28 -7.92
CA SER A 531 42.12 36.65 -6.51
C SER A 531 40.80 37.32 -6.05
N GLY A 532 40.26 37.05 -4.86
CA GLY A 532 40.81 36.27 -3.72
C GLY A 532 40.83 37.10 -2.42
N GLY A 533 40.69 36.45 -1.26
CA GLY A 533 40.74 37.12 0.05
C GLY A 533 40.30 36.22 1.21
N LYS A 534 41.09 36.19 2.28
CA LYS A 534 40.72 35.59 3.57
C LYS A 534 40.20 36.68 4.51
N ALA A 535 39.15 36.39 5.28
CA ALA A 535 38.90 37.05 6.56
C ALA A 535 38.18 36.08 7.52
N SER A 536 38.48 36.18 8.81
CA SER A 536 37.91 35.37 9.89
C SER A 536 36.62 35.98 10.46
N GLY A 537 35.79 35.15 11.10
CA GLY A 537 34.59 35.60 11.81
C GLY A 537 34.01 34.51 12.70
N GLU A 538 34.52 34.38 13.92
CA GLU A 538 33.85 33.61 14.98
C GLU A 538 32.69 34.42 15.57
N SER A 539 31.60 33.78 16.00
CA SER A 539 31.21 33.81 17.42
C SER A 539 29.88 33.10 17.76
N LYS A 540 29.91 32.46 18.93
CA LYS A 540 28.82 32.22 19.91
C LYS A 540 27.61 31.36 19.53
N ALA A 541 27.41 30.35 20.38
CA ALA A 541 26.16 29.63 20.54
C ALA A 541 25.25 30.28 21.59
N ALA A 542 23.94 30.04 21.43
CA ALA A 542 22.96 29.96 22.50
C ALA A 542 21.88 28.92 22.07
N GLY A 543 21.21 28.21 22.96
CA GLY A 543 21.37 28.25 24.42
C GLY A 543 20.08 28.09 25.23
N LEU A 544 19.06 27.41 24.68
CA LEU A 544 17.86 26.92 25.36
C LEU A 544 17.26 25.75 24.55
#